data_AF-A0A944GKB0-F1
#
_entry.id   AF-A0A944GKB0-F1
#
_cell.length_a   1.000
_cell.length_b   1.000
_cell.length_c   1.000
_cell.angle_alpha   90.00
_cell.angle_beta   90.00
_cell.angle_gamma   90.00
#
_symmetry.space_group_name_H-M   'P 1'
#
loop_
_entity.id
_entity.type
_entity.pdbx_description
1 polymer ?
#
loop_
_entity_poly.entity_id
_entity_poly.type
_entity_poly.pdbx_seq_one_letter_code
_entity_poly.pdbx_strand_id
1 'polypeptide(L)'
;NGFRVVGVFGRELSRAQRLAVFVPGGSCLATTRLEELPAAAIYLFCLSDDALPEVAARLSHHLAVRQAMNASERVGEERTVGVSSPLWIHTAGSVSLQVFEGLASRSAVLYPLQTLSRSRDVDFRREVPLFVEGSDESALEEVTALARALSNRVQPLDSERRKKLHLAAVFACNFVNHCYDLAFQLMEEADADPAWLAPLIDETARKIHHLAPREVQTGPAARNDRKVMAKQIEWLGEHETMKDIYRLMSQSIVRGKHNADDAH
;
A
#
# COMPACT_ATOMS: atom_id res chain seq x y z
N ASN A 1 23.01 -3.79 1.59
CA ASN A 1 22.10 -4.18 2.69
C ASN A 1 22.19 -5.66 3.09
N GLY A 2 23.03 -6.51 2.47
CA GLY A 2 23.29 -7.87 2.98
C GLY A 2 22.21 -8.92 2.72
N PHE A 3 21.00 -8.52 2.31
CA PHE A 3 19.93 -9.45 1.94
C PHE A 3 20.12 -10.03 0.54
N ARG A 4 19.81 -11.32 0.38
CA ARG A 4 19.78 -12.04 -0.90
C ARG A 4 18.37 -12.57 -1.13
N VAL A 5 17.72 -12.18 -2.22
CA VAL A 5 16.45 -12.80 -2.63
C VAL A 5 16.78 -14.11 -3.35
N VAL A 6 16.21 -15.21 -2.86
CA VAL A 6 16.48 -16.56 -3.36
C VAL A 6 15.37 -17.08 -4.28
N GLY A 7 14.18 -16.50 -4.21
CA GLY A 7 13.08 -16.83 -5.10
C GLY A 7 11.96 -15.80 -5.09
N VAL A 8 11.21 -15.75 -6.19
CA VAL A 8 10.04 -14.92 -6.41
C VAL A 8 8.90 -15.81 -6.88
N PHE A 9 7.77 -15.74 -6.19
CA PHE A 9 6.52 -16.36 -6.60
C PHE A 9 5.57 -15.33 -7.19
N GLY A 10 4.85 -15.71 -8.24
CA GLY A 10 3.74 -14.91 -8.76
C GLY A 10 2.74 -15.76 -9.53
N ARG A 11 1.50 -15.28 -9.65
CA ARG A 11 0.45 -15.96 -10.43
C ARG A 11 0.77 -16.06 -11.92
N GLU A 12 1.57 -15.12 -12.43
CA GLU A 12 2.00 -15.07 -13.83
C GLU A 12 3.51 -15.18 -13.89
N LEU A 13 4.02 -16.22 -14.56
CA LEU A 13 5.46 -16.48 -14.64
C LEU A 13 6.23 -15.30 -15.23
N SER A 14 5.68 -14.65 -16.27
CA SER A 14 6.33 -13.50 -16.91
C SER A 14 6.58 -12.34 -15.94
N ARG A 15 5.66 -12.10 -14.99
CA ARG A 15 5.79 -11.06 -13.96
C ARG A 15 6.83 -11.46 -12.91
N ALA A 16 6.81 -12.72 -12.48
CA ALA A 16 7.78 -13.25 -11.52
C ALA A 16 9.21 -13.19 -12.09
N GLN A 17 9.39 -13.58 -13.35
CA GLN A 17 10.67 -13.54 -14.06
C GLN A 17 11.21 -12.12 -14.19
N ARG A 18 10.36 -11.15 -14.56
CA ARG A 18 10.78 -9.74 -14.59
C ARG A 18 11.31 -9.28 -13.24
N LEU A 19 10.58 -9.52 -12.16
CA LEU A 19 11.04 -9.13 -10.81
C LEU A 19 12.33 -9.87 -10.42
N ALA A 20 12.44 -11.16 -10.72
CA ALA A 20 13.61 -11.97 -10.39
C ALA A 20 14.91 -11.47 -11.04
N VAL A 21 14.84 -10.84 -12.22
CA VAL A 21 15.98 -10.22 -12.91
C VAL A 21 16.38 -8.87 -12.28
N PHE A 22 15.43 -8.12 -11.72
CA PHE A 22 15.69 -6.82 -11.12
C PHE A 22 16.19 -6.89 -9.66
N VAL A 23 16.29 -8.08 -9.08
CA VAL A 23 16.83 -8.24 -7.72
C VAL A 23 18.33 -7.86 -7.69
N PRO A 24 18.77 -7.01 -6.74
CA PRO A 24 20.18 -6.76 -6.51
C PRO A 24 20.95 -8.05 -6.20
N GLY A 25 22.03 -8.32 -6.96
CA GLY A 25 22.92 -9.48 -6.74
C GLY A 25 22.71 -10.68 -7.68
N GLY A 26 21.87 -10.55 -8.71
CA GLY A 26 21.69 -11.54 -9.78
C GLY A 26 20.29 -12.14 -9.84
N SER A 27 20.02 -12.92 -10.88
CA SER A 27 18.71 -13.58 -11.06
C SER A 27 18.44 -14.62 -9.97
N CYS A 28 17.25 -14.61 -9.39
CA CYS A 28 16.77 -15.65 -8.48
C CYS A 28 15.75 -16.57 -9.15
N LEU A 29 15.31 -17.63 -8.46
CA LEU A 29 14.24 -18.50 -8.95
C LEU A 29 12.96 -17.67 -9.18
N ALA A 30 12.31 -17.81 -10.33
CA ALA A 30 10.97 -17.28 -10.57
C ALA A 30 10.00 -18.44 -10.81
N THR A 31 8.88 -18.46 -10.10
CA THR A 31 7.94 -19.59 -10.15
C THR A 31 6.49 -19.18 -9.99
N THR A 32 5.59 -20.03 -10.49
CA THR A 32 4.15 -20.00 -10.21
C THR A 32 3.72 -21.07 -9.22
N ARG A 33 4.68 -21.83 -8.67
CA ARG A 33 4.48 -22.94 -7.72
C ARG A 33 5.20 -22.61 -6.42
N LEU A 34 4.45 -22.42 -5.34
CA LEU A 34 5.04 -22.13 -4.01
C LEU A 34 5.98 -23.26 -3.57
N GLU A 35 5.72 -24.47 -4.05
CA GLU A 35 6.43 -25.68 -3.69
C GLU A 35 7.88 -25.69 -4.19
N GLU A 36 8.18 -24.87 -5.19
CA GLU A 36 9.52 -24.70 -5.75
C GLU A 36 10.35 -23.65 -5.00
N LEU A 37 9.72 -22.78 -4.19
CA LEU A 37 10.46 -21.72 -3.50
C LEU A 37 11.53 -22.33 -2.58
N PRO A 38 12.77 -21.84 -2.59
CA PRO A 38 13.79 -22.26 -1.63
C PRO A 38 13.37 -21.90 -0.20
N ALA A 39 13.90 -22.64 0.79
CA ALA A 39 13.77 -22.21 2.17
C ALA A 39 14.45 -20.85 2.38
N ALA A 40 13.77 -19.95 3.07
CA ALA A 40 14.26 -18.61 3.34
C ALA A 40 14.06 -18.26 4.83
N ALA A 41 14.92 -17.38 5.35
CA ALA A 41 14.77 -16.82 6.70
C ALA A 41 13.61 -15.83 6.78
N ILE A 42 13.28 -15.16 5.66
CA ILE A 42 12.19 -14.18 5.56
C ILE A 42 11.33 -14.54 4.35
N TYR A 43 10.01 -14.52 4.54
CA TYR A 43 9.02 -14.56 3.46
C TYR A 43 8.28 -13.22 3.41
N LEU A 44 8.42 -12.49 2.28
CA LEU A 44 7.77 -11.19 2.08
C LEU A 44 6.56 -11.34 1.15
N PHE A 45 5.38 -11.07 1.68
CA PHE A 45 4.10 -11.17 0.99
C PHE A 45 3.64 -9.80 0.47
N CYS A 46 3.92 -9.54 -0.81
CA CYS A 46 3.45 -8.37 -1.55
C CYS A 46 2.25 -8.75 -2.44
N LEU A 47 1.14 -9.07 -1.79
CA LEU A 47 -0.08 -9.58 -2.43
C LEU A 47 -1.25 -8.60 -2.22
N SER A 48 -2.31 -8.76 -3.01
CA SER A 48 -3.57 -8.08 -2.71
C SER A 48 -4.16 -8.61 -1.41
N ASP A 49 -4.96 -7.78 -0.74
CA ASP A 49 -5.60 -8.11 0.53
C ASP A 49 -6.36 -9.45 0.45
N ASP A 50 -7.08 -9.69 -0.65
CA ASP A 50 -7.83 -10.94 -0.86
C ASP A 50 -6.96 -12.18 -1.08
N ALA A 51 -5.77 -12.03 -1.67
CA ALA A 51 -4.92 -13.15 -2.03
C ALA A 51 -4.00 -13.57 -0.88
N LEU A 52 -3.75 -12.66 0.07
CA LEU A 52 -2.80 -12.88 1.16
C LEU A 52 -3.16 -14.09 2.04
N PRO A 53 -4.41 -14.27 2.53
CA PRO A 53 -4.74 -15.40 3.41
C PRO A 53 -4.58 -16.75 2.71
N GLU A 54 -5.05 -16.87 1.46
CA GLU A 54 -4.99 -18.13 0.70
C GLU A 54 -3.54 -18.54 0.42
N VAL A 55 -2.72 -17.60 -0.05
CA VAL A 55 -1.31 -17.87 -0.36
C VAL A 55 -0.51 -18.18 0.91
N ALA A 56 -0.79 -17.48 2.02
CA ALA A 56 -0.19 -17.74 3.32
C ALA A 56 -0.50 -19.17 3.81
N ALA A 57 -1.76 -19.61 3.74
CA ALA A 57 -2.17 -20.95 4.13
C ALA A 57 -1.47 -22.04 3.30
N ARG A 58 -1.41 -21.85 1.97
CA ARG A 58 -0.72 -22.77 1.07
C ARG A 58 0.78 -22.87 1.36
N LEU A 59 1.44 -21.75 1.62
CA LEU A 59 2.86 -21.76 2.00
C LEU A 59 3.07 -22.45 3.34
N SER A 60 2.19 -22.22 4.33
CA SER A 60 2.30 -22.84 5.65
C SER A 60 2.22 -24.36 5.55
N HIS A 61 1.23 -24.87 4.81
CA HIS A 61 1.10 -26.29 4.53
C HIS A 61 2.35 -26.88 3.89
N HIS A 62 2.88 -26.22 2.85
CA HIS A 62 4.09 -26.65 2.16
C HIS A 62 5.33 -26.70 3.08
N LEU A 63 5.53 -25.68 3.92
CA LEU A 63 6.65 -25.67 4.87
C LEU A 63 6.51 -26.77 5.93
N ALA A 64 5.30 -27.06 6.40
CA ALA A 64 5.03 -28.16 7.32
C ALA A 64 5.34 -29.52 6.70
N VAL A 65 4.94 -29.76 5.44
CA VAL A 65 5.25 -30.99 4.70
C VAL A 65 6.76 -31.16 4.54
N ARG A 66 7.48 -30.12 4.13
CA ARG A 66 8.95 -30.15 4.01
C ARG A 66 9.64 -30.45 5.33
N GLN A 67 9.16 -29.86 6.44
CA GLN A 67 9.74 -30.11 7.75
C GLN A 67 9.54 -31.57 8.18
N ALA A 68 8.37 -32.15 7.93
CA ALA A 68 8.07 -33.56 8.22
C ALA A 68 8.95 -34.51 7.38
N MET A 69 9.15 -34.23 6.09
CA MET A 69 10.02 -35.02 5.21
C MET A 69 11.48 -35.00 5.71
N ASN A 70 12.02 -33.82 6.01
CA ASN A 70 13.39 -33.68 6.51
C ASN A 70 13.60 -34.36 7.88
N ALA A 71 12.56 -34.42 8.71
CA ALA A 71 12.61 -35.11 10.00
C ALA A 71 12.63 -36.65 9.84
N SER A 72 11.95 -37.17 8.80
CA SER A 72 11.90 -38.60 8.49
C SER A 72 13.22 -39.13 7.90
N GLU A 73 14.00 -38.28 7.22
CA GLU A 73 15.29 -38.64 6.61
C GLU A 73 16.47 -38.61 7.63
N ARG A 74 16.32 -37.90 8.75
CA ARG A 74 17.35 -37.74 9.79
C ARG A 74 17.17 -38.72 10.96
N VAL A 75 17.29 -40.02 10.69
CA VAL A 75 17.43 -41.03 11.74
C VAL A 75 18.93 -41.24 12.01
N GLY A 76 19.50 -40.53 12.99
CA GLY A 76 20.84 -40.85 13.53
C GLY A 76 21.83 -39.70 13.73
N GLU A 77 21.54 -38.46 13.36
CA GLU A 77 22.46 -37.32 13.55
C GLU A 77 21.99 -36.35 14.64
N GLU A 78 22.95 -35.87 15.44
CA GLU A 78 22.74 -34.84 16.47
C GLU A 78 22.02 -33.62 15.90
N ARG A 79 21.05 -33.10 16.67
CA ARG A 79 20.29 -31.89 16.34
C ARG A 79 21.25 -30.72 16.11
N THR A 80 21.59 -30.43 14.86
CA THR A 80 22.21 -29.16 14.49
C THR A 80 21.26 -28.04 14.88
N VAL A 81 21.69 -27.24 15.86
CA VAL A 81 21.00 -26.04 16.35
C VAL A 81 20.80 -25.04 15.20
N GLY A 82 19.56 -24.55 15.06
CA GLY A 82 19.31 -23.17 14.68
C GLY A 82 19.15 -22.85 13.19
N VAL A 83 17.99 -23.19 12.62
CA VAL A 83 17.33 -22.20 11.76
C VAL A 83 16.22 -21.63 12.61
N SER A 84 16.36 -20.38 13.05
CA SER A 84 15.28 -19.63 13.68
C SER A 84 14.04 -19.72 12.79
N SER A 85 12.86 -19.91 13.38
CA SER A 85 11.62 -19.93 12.61
C SER A 85 11.55 -18.73 11.66
N PRO A 86 11.16 -18.94 10.38
CA PRO A 86 11.19 -17.89 9.39
C PRO A 86 10.25 -16.76 9.77
N LEU A 87 10.67 -15.52 9.51
CA LEU A 87 9.84 -14.34 9.72
C LEU A 87 8.94 -14.11 8.50
N TRP A 88 7.62 -14.11 8.73
CA TRP A 88 6.64 -13.84 7.69
C TRP A 88 6.22 -12.37 7.72
N ILE A 89 6.36 -11.66 6.60
CA ILE A 89 6.12 -10.21 6.55
C ILE A 89 5.11 -9.91 5.45
N HIS A 90 4.00 -9.22 5.75
CA HIS A 90 3.13 -8.67 4.69
C HIS A 90 3.29 -7.15 4.55
N THR A 91 2.91 -6.62 3.39
CA THR A 91 2.98 -5.18 3.09
C THR A 91 1.61 -4.51 2.92
N ALA A 92 0.52 -5.24 3.20
CA ALA A 92 -0.85 -4.73 3.09
C ALA A 92 -1.16 -3.62 4.09
N GLY A 93 -1.87 -2.58 3.64
CA GLY A 93 -2.27 -1.44 4.46
C GLY A 93 -3.50 -1.69 5.34
N SER A 94 -4.42 -2.56 4.92
CA SER A 94 -5.69 -2.80 5.61
C SER A 94 -5.75 -4.13 6.37
N VAL A 95 -4.89 -5.10 6.00
CA VAL A 95 -4.88 -6.44 6.59
C VAL A 95 -4.18 -6.44 7.95
N SER A 96 -4.78 -7.14 8.92
CA SER A 96 -4.23 -7.34 10.27
C SER A 96 -3.07 -8.33 10.26
N LEU A 97 -2.10 -8.15 11.16
CA LEU A 97 -1.04 -9.12 11.40
C LEU A 97 -1.57 -10.54 11.71
N GLN A 98 -2.77 -10.62 12.31
CA GLN A 98 -3.47 -11.87 12.63
C GLN A 98 -3.78 -12.75 11.42
N VAL A 99 -3.61 -12.26 10.18
CA VAL A 99 -3.71 -13.09 8.97
C VAL A 99 -2.75 -14.30 8.99
N PHE A 100 -1.67 -14.23 9.78
CA PHE A 100 -0.70 -15.30 9.96
C PHE A 100 -0.91 -16.14 11.22
N GLU A 101 -1.95 -15.87 12.02
CA GLU A 101 -2.24 -16.62 13.24
C GLU A 101 -2.47 -18.10 12.91
N GLY A 102 -1.78 -19.00 13.62
CA GLY A 102 -1.81 -20.44 13.35
C GLY A 102 -1.07 -20.89 12.08
N LEU A 103 -0.59 -19.97 11.24
CA LEU A 103 0.14 -20.27 10.01
C LEU A 103 1.67 -20.14 10.16
N ALA A 104 2.13 -19.19 10.97
CA ALA A 104 3.54 -18.94 11.23
C ALA A 104 3.78 -18.58 12.70
N SER A 105 4.92 -19.01 13.25
CA SER A 105 5.27 -18.72 14.64
C SER A 105 5.81 -17.30 14.87
N ARG A 106 6.34 -16.67 13.81
CA ARG A 106 6.89 -15.31 13.84
C ARG A 106 6.37 -14.55 12.62
N SER A 107 5.75 -13.41 12.86
CA SER A 107 5.22 -12.59 11.77
C SER A 107 5.38 -11.10 12.04
N ALA A 108 5.32 -10.31 10.97
CA ALA A 108 5.45 -8.87 11.02
C ALA A 108 4.70 -8.20 9.86
N VAL A 109 4.57 -6.88 9.96
CA VAL A 109 4.11 -6.00 8.89
C VAL A 109 5.23 -5.04 8.53
N LEU A 110 5.42 -4.83 7.23
CA LEU A 110 6.26 -3.76 6.68
C LEU A 110 5.43 -2.95 5.70
N TYR A 111 4.86 -1.85 6.15
CA TYR A 111 3.93 -1.04 5.38
C TYR A 111 4.58 0.27 4.88
N PRO A 112 4.94 0.38 3.60
CA PRO A 112 5.34 1.64 2.99
C PRO A 112 4.12 2.53 2.72
N LEU A 113 4.12 3.74 3.29
CA LEU A 113 3.09 4.75 2.97
C LEU A 113 3.51 5.52 1.71
N GLN A 114 3.33 4.90 0.55
CA GLN A 114 3.66 5.48 -0.75
C GLN A 114 2.83 4.84 -1.86
N THR A 115 2.49 5.60 -2.89
CA THR A 115 1.98 5.07 -4.15
C THR A 115 3.14 4.50 -4.96
N LEU A 116 3.26 3.17 -5.01
CA LEU A 116 4.29 2.52 -5.82
C LEU A 116 3.82 2.42 -7.27
N SER A 117 4.60 3.01 -8.19
CA SER A 117 4.40 2.87 -9.63
C SER A 117 5.65 2.25 -10.27
N ARG A 118 5.49 1.57 -11.40
CA ARG A 118 6.62 0.94 -12.10
C ARG A 118 7.50 1.93 -12.87
N SER A 119 6.97 3.11 -13.14
CA SER A 119 7.56 4.10 -14.06
C SER A 119 8.37 5.18 -13.35
N ARG A 120 8.41 5.18 -12.02
CA ARG A 120 9.09 6.22 -11.24
C ARG A 120 9.90 5.63 -10.10
N ASP A 121 11.19 5.94 -10.10
CA ASP A 121 12.05 5.70 -8.95
C ASP A 121 11.69 6.68 -7.83
N VAL A 122 11.50 6.14 -6.63
CA VAL A 122 11.24 6.90 -5.41
C VAL A 122 12.45 6.74 -4.50
N ASP A 123 12.97 7.84 -3.94
CA ASP A 123 14.02 7.77 -2.92
C ASP A 123 13.41 7.26 -1.60
N PHE A 124 13.32 5.93 -1.48
CA PHE A 124 12.86 5.26 -0.27
C PHE A 124 13.65 5.70 0.97
N ARG A 125 14.94 6.02 0.82
CA ARG A 125 15.81 6.31 1.95
C ARG A 125 15.38 7.59 2.66
N ARG A 126 14.98 8.61 1.91
CA ARG A 126 14.66 9.93 2.44
C ARG A 126 13.16 10.21 2.52
N GLU A 127 12.40 9.74 1.54
CA GLU A 127 11.04 10.25 1.32
C GLU A 127 9.96 9.37 1.98
N VAL A 128 10.10 8.04 1.88
CA VAL A 128 9.01 7.10 2.19
C VAL A 128 8.96 6.73 3.67
N PRO A 129 7.87 7.05 4.39
CA PRO A 129 7.63 6.51 5.73
C PRO A 129 7.34 5.01 5.65
N LEU A 130 8.02 4.23 6.48
CA LEU A 130 7.76 2.81 6.67
C LEU A 130 7.19 2.57 8.06
N PHE A 131 6.07 1.86 8.12
CA PHE A 131 5.42 1.49 9.36
C PHE A 131 5.60 0.00 9.61
N VAL A 132 5.92 -0.37 10.85
CA VAL A 132 6.24 -1.74 11.23
C VAL A 132 5.40 -2.24 12.39
N GLU A 133 5.10 -3.53 12.38
CA GLU A 133 4.40 -4.24 13.45
C GLU A 133 5.02 -5.64 13.56
N GLY A 134 5.13 -6.22 14.74
CA GLY A 134 5.68 -7.56 14.95
C GLY A 134 4.79 -8.38 15.86
N SER A 135 4.80 -9.71 15.71
CA SER A 135 4.04 -10.64 16.57
C SER A 135 4.60 -10.70 17.99
N ASP A 136 5.88 -10.39 18.14
CA ASP A 136 6.64 -10.30 19.37
C ASP A 136 7.78 -9.29 19.21
N GLU A 137 8.51 -9.01 20.29
CA GLU A 137 9.60 -8.04 20.30
C GLU A 137 10.72 -8.41 19.31
N SER A 138 11.06 -9.70 19.19
CA SER A 138 12.10 -10.16 18.28
C SER A 138 11.70 -9.97 16.81
N ALA A 139 10.45 -10.28 16.46
CA ALA A 139 9.92 -10.04 15.14
C ALA A 139 9.88 -8.54 14.80
N LEU A 140 9.48 -7.70 15.77
CA LEU A 140 9.47 -6.24 15.63
C LEU A 140 10.88 -5.67 15.42
N GLU A 141 11.87 -6.11 16.19
CA GLU A 141 13.27 -5.71 16.04
C GLU A 141 13.81 -6.08 14.64
N GLU A 142 13.57 -7.31 14.19
CA GLU A 142 14.05 -7.82 12.91
C GLU A 142 13.41 -7.07 11.72
N VAL A 143 12.09 -6.87 11.73
CA VAL A 143 11.43 -6.09 10.66
C VAL A 143 11.83 -4.61 10.72
N THR A 144 12.09 -4.06 11.91
CA THR A 144 12.56 -2.68 12.07
C THR A 144 13.96 -2.52 11.49
N ALA A 145 14.86 -3.47 11.70
CA ALA A 145 16.20 -3.48 11.11
C ALA A 145 16.13 -3.54 9.57
N LEU A 146 15.25 -4.40 9.03
CA LEU A 146 14.98 -4.48 7.60
C LEU A 146 14.44 -3.14 7.06
N ALA A 147 13.44 -2.55 7.71
CA ALA A 147 12.86 -1.26 7.32
C ALA A 147 13.89 -0.13 7.36
N ARG A 148 14.76 -0.09 8.39
CA ARG A 148 15.82 0.91 8.53
C ARG A 148 16.93 0.76 7.50
N ALA A 149 17.07 -0.39 6.85
CA ALA A 149 17.94 -0.54 5.69
C ALA A 149 17.37 0.15 4.44
N LEU A 150 16.04 0.32 4.38
CA LEU A 150 15.31 0.91 3.25
C LEU A 150 15.00 2.40 3.43
N SER A 151 14.62 2.83 4.62
CA SER A 151 14.19 4.20 4.93
C SER A 151 14.81 4.73 6.23
N ASN A 152 15.04 6.04 6.27
CA ASN A 152 15.38 6.76 7.51
C ASN A 152 14.14 7.06 8.38
N ARG A 153 12.92 6.83 7.87
CA ARG A 153 11.64 7.18 8.49
C ARG A 153 10.87 5.92 8.84
N VAL A 154 11.25 5.27 9.93
CA VAL A 154 10.64 4.00 10.40
C VAL A 154 9.94 4.22 11.73
N GLN A 155 8.67 3.80 11.83
CA GLN A 155 7.88 3.92 13.05
C GLN A 155 7.05 2.66 13.32
N PRO A 156 6.94 2.21 14.58
CA PRO A 156 5.99 1.15 14.93
C PRO A 156 4.55 1.65 14.79
N LEU A 157 3.67 0.81 14.25
CA LEU A 157 2.25 1.11 14.08
C LEU A 157 1.43 -0.17 14.09
N ASP A 158 0.54 -0.30 15.08
CA ASP A 158 -0.38 -1.44 15.17
C ASP A 158 -1.38 -1.50 14.01
N SER A 159 -2.01 -2.66 13.85
CA SER A 159 -2.98 -2.95 12.79
C SER A 159 -4.16 -1.96 12.77
N GLU A 160 -4.68 -1.53 13.92
CA GLU A 160 -5.83 -0.64 13.99
C GLU A 160 -5.50 0.79 13.55
N ARG A 161 -4.34 1.30 13.97
CA ARG A 161 -3.85 2.61 13.54
C ARG A 161 -3.41 2.58 12.08
N ARG A 162 -2.81 1.48 11.60
CA ARG A 162 -2.45 1.31 10.19
C ARG A 162 -3.67 1.33 9.27
N LYS A 163 -4.77 0.67 9.64
CA LYS A 163 -6.03 0.72 8.88
C LYS A 163 -6.54 2.16 8.73
N LYS A 164 -6.53 2.94 9.82
CA LYS A 164 -6.94 4.36 9.80
C LYS A 164 -6.03 5.20 8.92
N LEU A 165 -4.72 4.99 9.02
CA LEU A 165 -3.72 5.67 8.19
C LEU A 165 -3.91 5.32 6.70
N HIS A 166 -4.14 4.04 6.39
CA HIS A 166 -4.39 3.59 5.02
C HIS A 166 -5.66 4.23 4.44
N LEU A 167 -6.75 4.28 5.22
CA LEU A 167 -7.96 4.98 4.80
C LEU A 167 -7.70 6.47 4.53
N ALA A 168 -6.93 7.15 5.39
CA ALA A 168 -6.55 8.54 5.14
C ALA A 168 -5.74 8.69 3.84
N ALA A 169 -4.85 7.74 3.53
CA ALA A 169 -4.08 7.72 2.28
C ALA A 169 -4.95 7.49 1.04
N VAL A 170 -6.00 6.68 1.15
CA VAL A 170 -6.99 6.50 0.06
C VAL A 170 -7.65 7.84 -0.29
N PHE A 171 -8.06 8.62 0.71
CA PHE A 171 -8.59 9.97 0.47
C PHE A 171 -7.53 10.92 -0.10
N ALA A 172 -6.32 10.92 0.45
CA ALA A 172 -5.27 11.86 0.06
C ALA A 172 -4.68 11.60 -1.34
N CYS A 173 -4.71 10.35 -1.80
CA CYS A 173 -4.03 9.94 -3.03
C CYS A 173 -4.98 9.28 -4.03
N ASN A 174 -5.67 8.19 -3.67
CA ASN A 174 -6.45 7.42 -4.63
C ASN A 174 -7.66 8.19 -5.16
N PHE A 175 -8.45 8.78 -4.26
CA PHE A 175 -9.61 9.58 -4.67
C PHE A 175 -9.19 10.86 -5.39
N VAL A 176 -8.11 11.50 -4.93
CA VAL A 176 -7.54 12.68 -5.61
C VAL A 176 -7.12 12.35 -7.04
N ASN A 177 -6.45 11.21 -7.26
CA ASN A 177 -6.10 10.77 -8.61
C ASN A 177 -7.35 10.51 -9.49
N HIS A 178 -8.41 9.95 -8.90
CA HIS A 178 -9.67 9.79 -9.63
C HIS A 178 -10.30 11.15 -9.97
N CYS A 179 -10.22 12.15 -9.10
CA CYS A 179 -10.63 13.52 -9.45
C CYS A 179 -9.83 14.09 -10.64
N TYR A 180 -8.54 13.77 -10.78
CA TYR A 180 -7.74 14.15 -11.95
C TYR A 180 -8.24 13.46 -13.23
N ASP A 181 -8.53 12.16 -13.14
CA ASP A 181 -9.09 11.39 -14.27
C ASP A 181 -10.43 11.96 -14.76
N LEU A 182 -11.35 12.27 -13.83
CA LEU A 182 -12.62 12.93 -14.16
C LEU A 182 -12.41 14.31 -14.80
N ALA A 183 -11.44 15.10 -14.31
CA ALA A 183 -11.12 16.40 -14.91
C ALA A 183 -10.50 16.26 -16.31
N PHE A 184 -9.69 15.23 -16.54
CA PHE A 184 -9.08 14.98 -17.85
C PHE A 184 -10.11 14.54 -18.88
N GLN A 185 -11.10 13.72 -18.48
CA GLN A 185 -12.25 13.38 -19.34
C GLN A 185 -13.02 14.62 -19.78
N LEU A 186 -13.30 15.55 -18.86
CA LEU A 186 -13.98 16.82 -19.18
C LEU A 186 -13.14 17.71 -20.13
N MET A 187 -11.82 17.71 -19.99
CA MET A 187 -10.93 18.45 -20.89
C MET A 187 -10.91 17.84 -22.29
N GLU A 188 -10.89 16.51 -22.40
CA GLU A 188 -10.96 15.79 -23.66
C GLU A 188 -12.29 16.06 -24.40
N GLU A 189 -13.42 16.03 -23.68
CA GLU A 189 -14.73 16.38 -24.23
C GLU A 189 -14.83 17.84 -24.70
N ALA A 190 -14.04 18.72 -24.10
CA ALA A 190 -13.93 20.12 -24.47
C ALA A 190 -12.88 20.40 -25.56
N ASP A 191 -12.23 19.37 -26.12
CA ASP A 191 -11.12 19.49 -27.07
C ASP A 191 -9.98 20.39 -26.53
N ALA A 192 -9.68 20.26 -25.24
CA ALA A 192 -8.70 21.07 -24.52
C ALA A 192 -7.55 20.21 -23.97
N ASP A 193 -6.35 20.79 -23.91
CA ASP A 193 -5.15 20.09 -23.45
C ASP A 193 -5.16 19.90 -21.91
N PRO A 194 -5.18 18.66 -21.40
CA PRO A 194 -5.16 18.38 -19.95
C PRO A 194 -3.92 18.95 -19.24
N ALA A 195 -2.82 19.21 -19.95
CA ALA A 195 -1.62 19.81 -19.37
C ALA A 195 -1.88 21.20 -18.78
N TRP A 196 -2.95 21.88 -19.20
CA TRP A 196 -3.35 23.17 -18.64
C TRP A 196 -3.77 23.08 -17.16
N LEU A 197 -4.15 21.88 -16.68
CA LEU A 197 -4.50 21.65 -15.28
C LEU A 197 -3.28 21.46 -14.38
N ALA A 198 -2.11 21.09 -14.93
CA ALA A 198 -0.94 20.73 -14.12
C ALA A 198 -0.50 21.86 -13.15
N PRO A 199 -0.39 23.14 -13.57
CA PRO A 199 0.00 24.21 -12.65
C PRO A 199 -0.99 24.40 -11.48
N LEU A 200 -2.29 24.16 -11.73
CA LEU A 200 -3.33 24.28 -10.70
C LEU A 200 -3.26 23.12 -9.69
N ILE A 201 -3.01 21.90 -10.18
CA ILE A 201 -2.83 20.71 -9.37
C ILE A 201 -1.60 20.88 -8.46
N ASP A 202 -0.47 21.29 -9.04
CA ASP A 202 0.78 21.50 -8.31
C ASP A 202 0.63 22.55 -7.22
N GLU A 203 -0.01 23.68 -7.52
CA GLU A 203 -0.26 24.74 -6.53
C GLU A 203 -1.17 24.26 -5.40
N THR A 204 -2.19 23.46 -5.71
CA THR A 204 -3.12 22.90 -4.72
C THR A 204 -2.40 21.94 -3.78
N ALA A 205 -1.58 21.03 -4.32
CA ALA A 205 -0.75 20.12 -3.54
C ALA A 205 0.32 20.86 -2.73
N ARG A 206 0.91 21.93 -3.28
CA ARG A 206 1.92 22.73 -2.58
C ARG A 206 1.37 23.43 -1.34
N LYS A 207 0.14 23.97 -1.41
CA LYS A 207 -0.49 24.69 -0.30
C LYS A 207 -0.66 23.83 0.95
N ILE A 208 -0.97 22.54 0.82
CA ILE A 208 -1.23 21.68 1.97
C ILE A 208 0.02 21.35 2.80
N HIS A 209 1.22 21.69 2.31
CA HIS A 209 2.46 21.58 3.10
C HIS A 209 2.57 22.65 4.19
N HIS A 210 1.84 23.75 4.07
CA HIS A 210 1.96 24.91 4.96
C HIS A 210 0.62 25.42 5.50
N LEU A 211 -0.50 25.01 4.91
CA LEU A 211 -1.84 25.46 5.28
C LEU A 211 -2.74 24.25 5.51
N ALA A 212 -3.66 24.33 6.46
CA ALA A 212 -4.60 23.24 6.68
C ALA A 212 -5.58 23.16 5.50
N PRO A 213 -5.93 21.96 4.97
CA PRO A 213 -6.85 21.83 3.83
C PRO A 213 -8.19 22.56 4.01
N ARG A 214 -8.68 22.66 5.26
CA ARG A 214 -9.91 23.39 5.59
C ARG A 214 -9.79 24.91 5.38
N GLU A 215 -8.62 25.49 5.64
CA GLU A 215 -8.39 26.94 5.54
C GLU A 215 -8.27 27.41 4.09
N VAL A 216 -7.77 26.53 3.21
CA VAL A 216 -7.56 26.84 1.78
C VAL A 216 -8.69 26.38 0.88
N GLN A 217 -9.77 25.83 1.45
CA GLN A 217 -10.93 25.38 0.68
C GLN A 217 -11.62 26.56 0.01
N THR A 218 -11.66 26.56 -1.32
CA THR A 218 -12.33 27.59 -2.13
C THR A 218 -13.37 26.97 -3.07
N GLY A 219 -13.96 27.77 -3.96
CA GLY A 219 -14.94 27.33 -4.95
C GLY A 219 -16.41 27.59 -4.57
N PRO A 220 -17.36 27.25 -5.45
CA PRO A 220 -18.78 27.54 -5.25
C PRO A 220 -19.37 26.79 -4.05
N ALA A 221 -18.95 25.55 -3.79
CA ALA A 221 -19.37 24.79 -2.62
C ALA A 221 -18.94 25.46 -1.29
N ALA A 222 -17.70 25.97 -1.21
CA ALA A 222 -17.21 26.68 -0.02
C ALA A 222 -18.01 27.97 0.28
N ARG A 223 -18.60 28.58 -0.76
CA ARG A 223 -19.49 29.76 -0.65
C ARG A 223 -20.98 29.40 -0.61
N ASN A 224 -21.33 28.10 -0.66
CA ASN A 224 -22.70 27.61 -0.79
C ASN A 224 -23.47 28.28 -1.97
N ASP A 225 -22.78 28.50 -3.09
CA ASP A 225 -23.35 29.13 -4.29
C ASP A 225 -24.21 28.13 -5.08
N ARG A 226 -25.45 27.95 -4.62
CA ARG A 226 -26.39 26.98 -5.17
C ARG A 226 -26.69 27.21 -6.66
N LYS A 227 -26.64 28.46 -7.13
CA LYS A 227 -26.91 28.79 -8.53
C LYS A 227 -25.79 28.30 -9.43
N VAL A 228 -24.53 28.57 -9.07
CA VAL A 228 -23.37 28.08 -9.82
C VAL A 228 -23.29 26.55 -9.75
N MET A 229 -23.53 25.95 -8.59
CA MET A 229 -23.49 24.49 -8.45
C MET A 229 -24.55 23.78 -9.30
N ALA A 230 -25.77 24.32 -9.36
CA ALA A 230 -26.82 23.75 -10.22
C ALA A 230 -26.42 23.78 -11.69
N LYS A 231 -25.89 24.92 -12.16
CA LYS A 231 -25.42 25.07 -13.54
C LYS A 231 -24.23 24.16 -13.86
N GLN A 232 -23.30 23.99 -12.93
CA GLN A 232 -22.17 23.07 -13.09
C GLN A 232 -22.64 21.61 -13.21
N ILE A 233 -23.67 21.20 -12.47
CA ILE A 233 -24.28 19.86 -12.61
C ILE A 233 -24.92 19.68 -13.99
N GLU A 234 -25.55 20.71 -14.54
CA GLU A 234 -26.10 20.68 -15.91
C GLU A 234 -24.99 20.53 -16.96
N TRP A 235 -23.83 21.16 -16.76
CA TRP A 235 -22.67 21.04 -17.67
C TRP A 235 -22.09 19.63 -17.73
N LEU A 236 -22.32 18.80 -16.71
CA LEU A 236 -21.88 17.40 -16.71
C LEU A 236 -22.70 16.51 -17.66
N GLY A 237 -23.67 17.05 -18.40
CA GLY A 237 -24.35 16.32 -19.48
C GLY A 237 -25.01 15.02 -19.01
N GLU A 238 -24.66 13.89 -19.61
CA GLU A 238 -25.21 12.56 -19.26
C GLU A 238 -24.33 11.78 -18.25
N HIS A 239 -23.30 12.41 -17.68
CA HIS A 239 -22.38 11.75 -16.75
C HIS A 239 -22.97 11.60 -15.34
N GLU A 240 -23.94 10.70 -15.17
CA GLU A 240 -24.66 10.54 -13.89
C GLU A 240 -23.73 10.22 -12.72
N THR A 241 -22.73 9.36 -12.90
CA THR A 241 -21.74 9.07 -11.84
C THR A 241 -20.92 10.31 -11.47
N MET A 242 -20.52 11.12 -12.45
CA MET A 242 -19.75 12.34 -12.19
C MET A 242 -20.61 13.39 -11.47
N LYS A 243 -21.91 13.48 -11.81
CA LYS A 243 -22.88 14.32 -11.09
C LYS A 243 -23.04 13.89 -9.65
N ASP A 244 -23.12 12.59 -9.37
CA ASP A 244 -23.25 12.08 -8.00
C ASP A 244 -22.01 12.39 -7.16
N ILE A 245 -20.82 12.17 -7.72
CA ILE A 245 -19.55 12.55 -7.06
C ILE A 245 -19.53 14.05 -6.78
N TYR A 246 -19.86 14.88 -7.77
CA TYR A 246 -19.91 16.34 -7.62
C TYR A 246 -20.87 16.76 -6.50
N ARG A 247 -22.07 16.18 -6.46
CA ARG A 247 -23.09 16.46 -5.43
C ARG A 247 -22.58 16.09 -4.04
N LEU A 248 -22.06 14.87 -3.88
CA LEU A 248 -21.58 14.37 -2.58
C LEU A 248 -20.40 15.20 -2.06
N MET A 249 -19.42 15.51 -2.92
CA MET A 249 -18.27 16.35 -2.56
C MET A 249 -18.71 17.76 -2.18
N SER A 250 -19.57 18.39 -2.99
CA SER A 250 -20.06 19.75 -2.73
C SER A 250 -20.86 19.82 -1.44
N GLN A 251 -21.74 18.86 -1.19
CA GLN A 251 -22.49 18.77 0.08
C GLN A 251 -21.57 18.56 1.28
N SER A 252 -20.56 17.70 1.15
CA SER A 252 -19.56 17.48 2.20
C SER A 252 -18.80 18.77 2.54
N ILE A 253 -18.36 19.53 1.53
CA ILE A 253 -17.69 20.83 1.71
C ILE A 253 -18.61 21.83 2.42
N VAL A 254 -19.87 21.96 2.00
CA VAL A 254 -20.84 22.88 2.62
C VAL A 254 -21.08 22.54 4.09
N ARG A 255 -21.26 21.25 4.42
CA ARG A 255 -21.48 20.79 5.81
C ARG A 255 -20.24 20.98 6.67
N GLY A 256 -19.05 20.71 6.13
CA GLY A 256 -17.79 20.86 6.85
C GLY A 256 -17.54 22.27 7.38
N LYS A 257 -18.10 23.29 6.71
CA LYS A 257 -18.04 24.68 7.17
C LYS A 257 -18.99 24.97 8.34
N HIS A 258 -20.25 24.51 8.26
CA HIS A 258 -21.23 24.72 9.33
C HIS A 258 -20.73 24.15 10.67
N ASN A 259 -20.15 22.95 10.64
CA ASN A 259 -19.59 22.32 11.84
C ASN A 259 -18.35 23.05 12.40
N ALA A 260 -17.67 23.90 11.62
CA ALA A 260 -16.55 24.70 12.07
C ALA A 260 -17.01 26.03 12.68
N ASP A 261 -18.06 26.64 12.10
CA ASP A 261 -18.68 27.86 12.62
C ASP A 261 -19.42 27.62 13.96
N ASP A 262 -19.98 26.41 14.16
CA ASP A 262 -20.66 26.01 15.41
C ASP A 262 -19.70 25.56 16.55
N ALA A 263 -18.41 25.38 16.26
CA ALA A 263 -17.39 24.90 17.21
C ALA A 263 -16.54 26.04 17.82
N HIS A 264 -16.86 27.29 17.49
CA HIS A 264 -16.22 28.52 17.98
C HIS A 264 -17.24 29.36 18.76
#